data_AF-A0A6G9YL07-F1
#
_entry.id   AF-A0A6G9YL07-F1
#
_cell.length_a   1.000
_cell.length_b   1.000
_cell.length_c   1.000
_cell.angle_alpha   90.00
_cell.angle_beta   90.00
_cell.angle_gamma   90.00
#
_symmetry.space_group_name_H-M   'P 1'
#
loop_
_entity.id
_entity.type
_entity.pdbx_description
1 polymer ?
#
loop_
_entity_poly.entity_id
_entity_poly.type
_entity_poly.pdbx_seq_one_letter_code
_entity_poly.pdbx_strand_id
1 'polypeptide(L)'
;MKTPRAERISSGFDRVRPPRSRPSGPLVAVAVVSFAAGIVSGGISYANRSAHREAHVAGTAAWWPHLALLVFAVVLVVVVTRRAARPAGLLLAPLGSPAAQRLRHTLAATRRHPTAALRLLVGIVPMAILVYSPWRIGEQILGGLDPNFTANAWGGPSYLGAMACHYLDAALLMAASAGLLNLLLLPAEGAKINPPR
;
A
#
# COMPACT_ATOMS: atom_id res chain seq x y z
N MET A 1 -1.73 48.32 50.18
CA MET A 1 -1.79 48.06 48.72
C MET A 1 -1.27 46.65 48.45
N LYS A 2 -2.14 45.70 48.09
CA LYS A 2 -1.77 44.33 47.66
C LYS A 2 -2.09 44.22 46.17
N THR A 3 -1.07 43.99 45.34
CA THR A 3 -1.24 43.70 43.91
C THR A 3 -1.84 42.30 43.71
N PRO A 4 -2.86 42.12 42.86
CA PRO A 4 -3.38 40.79 42.56
C PRO A 4 -2.39 40.02 41.67
N ARG A 5 -2.13 38.77 42.06
CA ARG A 5 -1.27 37.82 41.35
C ARG A 5 -2.02 37.33 40.12
N ALA A 6 -1.47 37.55 38.93
CA ALA A 6 -2.02 37.04 37.68
C ALA A 6 -2.07 35.50 37.71
N GLU A 7 -3.29 34.97 37.72
CA GLU A 7 -3.57 33.55 37.54
C GLU A 7 -3.20 33.15 36.11
N ARG A 8 -2.06 32.48 35.98
CA ARG A 8 -1.60 31.92 34.72
C ARG A 8 -2.49 30.71 34.42
N ILE A 9 -3.57 30.92 33.68
CA ILE A 9 -4.39 29.85 33.08
C ILE A 9 -3.46 29.04 32.18
N SER A 10 -2.90 27.94 32.70
CA SER A 10 -2.22 26.95 31.89
C SER A 10 -3.29 26.25 31.07
N SER A 11 -3.49 26.70 29.83
CA SER A 11 -4.28 25.98 28.84
C SER A 11 -3.62 24.63 28.62
N GLY A 12 -4.12 23.61 29.33
CA GLY A 12 -3.80 22.20 29.13
C GLY A 12 -4.27 21.73 27.76
N PHE A 13 -3.63 22.22 26.70
CA PHE A 13 -3.58 21.51 25.43
C PHE A 13 -2.55 20.40 25.58
N ASP A 14 -2.91 19.38 26.36
CA ASP A 14 -2.30 18.08 26.18
C ASP A 14 -2.59 17.67 24.74
N ARG A 15 -1.63 17.94 23.86
CA ARG A 15 -1.60 17.36 22.52
C ARG A 15 -1.54 15.86 22.74
N VAL A 16 -2.72 15.23 22.76
CA VAL A 16 -2.86 13.78 22.74
C VAL A 16 -2.01 13.32 21.58
N ARG A 17 -0.83 12.76 21.89
CA ARG A 17 0.10 12.32 20.86
C ARG A 17 -0.67 11.28 20.04
N PRO A 18 -0.81 11.44 18.72
CA PRO A 18 -1.50 10.46 17.93
C PRO A 18 -0.82 9.11 18.17
N PRO A 19 -1.60 8.05 18.47
CA PRO A 19 -1.05 6.75 18.82
C PRO A 19 -0.08 6.30 17.72
N ARG A 20 1.08 5.79 18.13
CA ARG A 20 2.07 5.24 17.19
C ARG A 20 1.39 4.10 16.44
N SER A 21 1.40 4.14 15.11
CA SER A 21 0.95 3.04 14.26
C SER A 21 1.88 1.85 14.46
N ARG A 22 1.48 0.92 15.34
CA ARG A 22 2.18 -0.37 15.49
C ARG A 22 1.81 -1.29 14.33
N PRO A 23 2.72 -2.09 13.77
CA PRO A 23 2.39 -3.11 12.79
C PRO A 23 1.33 -4.08 13.33
N SER A 24 0.44 -4.54 12.46
CA SER A 24 -0.55 -5.57 12.76
C SER A 24 0.05 -6.94 12.45
N GLY A 25 0.20 -7.80 13.47
CA GLY A 25 0.73 -9.16 13.29
C GLY A 25 0.04 -9.93 12.15
N PRO A 26 -1.30 -10.03 12.12
CA PRO A 26 -2.01 -10.71 11.03
C PRO A 26 -1.76 -10.13 9.63
N LEU A 27 -1.81 -8.81 9.46
CA LEU A 27 -1.62 -8.19 8.14
C LEU A 27 -0.17 -8.33 7.66
N VAL A 28 0.80 -8.20 8.57
CA VAL A 28 2.20 -8.47 8.28
C VAL A 28 2.41 -9.94 7.90
N ALA A 29 1.81 -10.88 8.63
CA ALA A 29 1.90 -12.30 8.32
C ALA A 29 1.35 -12.61 6.92
N VAL A 30 0.19 -12.06 6.55
CA VAL A 30 -0.36 -12.20 5.19
C VAL A 30 0.60 -11.64 4.15
N ALA A 31 1.12 -10.43 4.33
CA ALA A 31 2.05 -9.83 3.38
C ALA A 31 3.35 -10.64 3.22
N VAL A 32 3.92 -11.14 4.33
CA VAL A 32 5.13 -11.97 4.34
C VAL A 32 4.88 -13.32 3.68
N VAL A 33 3.78 -14.00 4.01
CA VAL A 33 3.43 -15.29 3.39
C VAL A 33 3.19 -15.12 1.90
N SER A 34 2.43 -14.11 1.49
CA SER A 34 2.21 -13.80 0.07
C SER A 34 3.51 -13.54 -0.66
N PHE A 35 4.40 -12.71 -0.09
CA PHE A 35 5.71 -12.41 -0.68
C PHE A 35 6.60 -13.67 -0.80
N ALA A 36 6.68 -14.48 0.26
CA ALA A 36 7.45 -15.72 0.25
C ALA A 36 6.90 -16.74 -0.76
N ALA A 37 5.57 -16.89 -0.83
CA ALA A 37 4.91 -17.71 -1.85
C ALA A 37 5.20 -17.19 -3.27
N GLY A 38 5.32 -15.87 -3.43
CA GLY A 38 5.76 -15.21 -4.65
C GLY A 38 7.15 -15.69 -5.06
N ILE A 39 8.13 -15.57 -4.18
CA ILE A 39 9.51 -16.01 -4.44
C ILE A 39 9.54 -17.48 -4.87
N VAL A 40 8.85 -18.35 -4.14
CA VAL A 40 8.78 -19.79 -4.48
C VAL A 40 8.17 -19.99 -5.87
N SER A 41 7.05 -19.32 -6.16
CA SER A 41 6.41 -19.36 -7.48
C SER A 41 7.36 -18.89 -8.59
N GLY A 42 8.05 -17.77 -8.39
CA GLY A 42 9.04 -17.26 -9.33
C GLY A 42 10.20 -18.22 -9.56
N GLY A 43 10.67 -18.89 -8.51
CA GLY A 43 11.70 -19.93 -8.59
C GLY A 43 11.24 -21.14 -9.39
N ILE A 44 10.00 -21.60 -9.20
CA ILE A 44 9.38 -22.67 -9.99
C ILE A 44 9.25 -22.25 -11.45
N SER A 45 8.75 -21.05 -11.73
CA SER A 45 8.64 -20.52 -13.10
C SER A 45 10.00 -20.44 -13.78
N TYR A 46 11.02 -19.94 -13.08
CA TYR A 46 12.39 -19.87 -13.60
C TYR A 46 12.98 -21.26 -13.84
N ALA A 47 12.78 -22.22 -12.94
CA ALA A 47 13.27 -23.59 -13.11
C ALA A 47 12.62 -24.30 -14.31
N ASN A 48 11.35 -24.01 -14.58
CA ASN A 48 10.56 -24.57 -15.68
C ASN A 48 10.55 -23.72 -16.95
N ARG A 49 11.44 -22.72 -17.06
CA ARG A 49 11.46 -21.80 -18.20
C ARG A 49 11.83 -22.52 -19.50
N SER A 50 11.30 -22.00 -20.61
CA SER A 50 11.67 -22.47 -21.95
C SER A 50 13.14 -22.13 -22.26
N ALA A 51 13.85 -23.09 -22.87
CA ALA A 51 15.18 -22.82 -23.43
C ALA A 51 15.11 -22.02 -24.74
N HIS A 52 13.95 -21.99 -25.39
CA HIS A 52 13.73 -21.17 -26.57
C HIS A 52 13.58 -19.71 -26.17
N ARG A 53 14.34 -18.82 -26.82
CA ARG A 53 14.30 -17.39 -26.54
C ARG A 53 13.25 -16.69 -27.38
N GLU A 54 12.32 -16.03 -26.71
CA GLU A 54 11.41 -15.11 -27.37
C GLU A 54 12.18 -13.91 -27.92
N ALA A 55 11.82 -13.51 -29.13
CA ALA A 55 12.36 -12.31 -29.73
C ALA A 55 11.70 -11.07 -29.10
N HIS A 56 12.51 -10.05 -28.82
CA HIS A 56 11.98 -8.74 -28.46
C HIS A 56 11.26 -8.12 -29.66
N VAL A 57 10.04 -7.64 -29.43
CA VAL A 57 9.25 -6.90 -30.40
C VAL A 57 9.37 -5.41 -30.09
N ALA A 58 9.91 -4.65 -31.04
CA ALA A 58 10.07 -3.20 -30.90
C ALA A 58 8.72 -2.52 -30.64
N GLY A 59 8.71 -1.51 -29.76
CA GLY A 59 7.50 -0.77 -29.40
C GLY A 59 6.64 -1.39 -28.29
N THR A 60 6.98 -2.59 -27.80
CA THR A 60 6.32 -3.19 -26.62
C THR A 60 6.73 -2.51 -25.31
N ALA A 61 7.88 -1.84 -25.29
CA ALA A 61 8.34 -1.12 -24.11
C ALA A 61 7.50 0.16 -23.89
N ALA A 62 6.93 0.28 -22.69
CA ALA A 62 6.05 1.36 -22.28
C ALA A 62 6.74 2.37 -21.33
N TRP A 63 8.00 2.71 -21.63
CA TRP A 63 8.81 3.60 -20.78
C TRP A 63 8.18 4.97 -20.56
N TRP A 64 7.55 5.57 -21.58
CA TRP A 64 6.95 6.90 -21.45
C TRP A 64 5.77 6.93 -20.48
N PRO A 65 4.78 6.02 -20.57
CA PRO A 65 3.78 5.85 -19.51
C PRO A 65 4.39 5.67 -18.12
N HIS A 66 5.40 4.83 -17.96
CA HIS A 66 6.02 4.58 -16.64
C HIS A 66 6.79 5.80 -16.12
N LEU A 67 7.39 6.61 -16.98
CA LEU A 67 7.99 7.88 -16.59
C LEU A 67 6.93 8.86 -16.07
N ALA A 68 5.78 8.96 -16.74
CA ALA A 68 4.66 9.78 -16.26
C ALA A 68 4.13 9.27 -14.91
N LEU A 69 3.98 7.96 -14.75
CA LEU A 69 3.58 7.33 -13.48
C LEU A 69 4.61 7.57 -12.37
N LEU A 70 5.90 7.56 -12.69
CA LEU A 70 6.97 7.84 -11.75
C LEU A 70 6.90 9.29 -11.27
N VAL A 71 6.75 10.25 -12.18
CA VAL A 71 6.59 11.67 -11.84
C VAL A 71 5.35 11.85 -10.95
N PHE A 72 4.23 11.22 -11.30
CA PHE A 72 3.02 11.24 -10.48
C PHE A 72 3.26 10.67 -9.07
N ALA A 73 3.94 9.52 -8.97
CA ALA A 73 4.29 8.90 -7.70
C ALA A 73 5.14 9.84 -6.82
N VAL A 74 6.15 10.48 -7.41
CA VAL A 74 7.02 11.44 -6.71
C VAL A 74 6.21 12.64 -6.22
N VAL A 75 5.37 13.23 -7.06
CA VAL A 75 4.50 14.35 -6.66
C VAL A 75 3.56 13.94 -5.52
N LEU A 76 2.95 12.75 -5.61
CA LEU A 76 2.08 12.23 -4.57
C LEU A 76 2.83 12.06 -3.24
N VAL A 77 4.01 11.45 -3.26
CA VAL A 77 4.87 11.29 -2.08
C VAL A 77 5.23 12.66 -1.50
N VAL A 78 5.64 13.63 -2.30
CA VAL A 78 5.99 14.98 -1.84
C VAL A 78 4.78 15.68 -1.21
N VAL A 79 3.61 15.65 -1.84
CA VAL A 79 2.39 16.26 -1.32
C VAL A 79 1.97 15.61 0.00
N VAL A 80 1.95 14.28 0.05
CA VAL A 80 1.52 13.51 1.22
C VAL A 80 2.50 13.69 2.38
N THR A 81 3.80 13.64 2.13
CA THR A 81 4.81 13.81 3.18
C THR A 81 4.84 15.23 3.75
N ARG A 82 4.61 16.26 2.92
CA ARG A 82 4.49 17.66 3.38
C ARG A 82 3.24 17.90 4.24
N ARG A 83 2.16 17.15 3.99
CA ARG A 83 0.89 17.27 4.74
C ARG A 83 0.81 16.38 5.97
N ALA A 84 1.64 15.34 6.04
CA ALA A 84 1.60 14.37 7.12
C ALA A 84 2.53 14.75 8.28
N ALA A 85 1.98 14.75 9.50
CA ALA A 85 2.80 14.92 10.71
C ALA A 85 3.83 13.79 10.91
N ARG A 86 3.61 12.61 10.30
CA ARG A 86 4.48 11.42 10.39
C ARG A 86 4.51 10.64 9.08
N PRO A 87 5.31 11.06 8.09
CA PRO A 87 5.33 10.46 6.75
C PRO A 87 5.73 8.98 6.74
N ALA A 88 6.68 8.57 7.60
CA ALA A 88 7.14 7.18 7.67
C ALA A 88 6.02 6.20 8.07
N GLY A 89 5.02 6.65 8.84
CA GLY A 89 3.87 5.81 9.22
C GLY A 89 2.94 5.49 8.06
N LEU A 90 3.03 6.23 6.95
CA LEU A 90 2.18 6.04 5.78
C LEU A 90 2.62 4.86 4.92
N LEU A 91 3.92 4.58 4.88
CA LEU A 91 4.47 3.41 4.18
C LEU A 91 3.93 2.11 4.77
N LEU A 92 3.73 2.08 6.09
CA LEU A 92 3.21 0.93 6.82
C LEU A 92 1.71 1.05 7.12
N ALA A 93 1.04 2.08 6.64
CA ALA A 93 -0.39 2.30 6.89
C ALA A 93 -1.26 1.07 6.56
N PRO A 94 -1.12 0.40 5.40
CA PRO A 94 -1.94 -0.79 5.10
C PRO A 94 -1.61 -2.00 6.00
N LEU A 95 -0.43 -2.03 6.64
CA LEU A 95 0.01 -3.10 7.54
C LEU A 95 -0.16 -2.72 9.02
N GLY A 96 -0.71 -1.54 9.32
CA GLY A 96 -0.80 -1.01 10.67
C GLY A 96 -1.99 -1.53 11.46
N SER A 97 -1.87 -1.46 12.79
CA SER A 97 -2.96 -1.72 13.73
C SER A 97 -4.23 -0.91 13.43
N PRO A 98 -4.15 0.38 13.00
CA PRO A 98 -5.34 1.12 12.57
C PRO A 98 -6.05 0.46 11.38
N ALA A 99 -5.34 0.04 10.34
CA ALA A 99 -5.95 -0.64 9.20
C ALA A 99 -6.68 -1.93 9.62
N ALA A 100 -6.04 -2.74 10.47
CA ALA A 100 -6.66 -3.95 11.02
C ALA A 100 -7.90 -3.65 11.87
N GLN A 101 -7.87 -2.61 12.72
CA GLN A 101 -9.03 -2.19 13.50
C GLN A 101 -10.21 -1.79 12.62
N ARG A 102 -9.95 -1.00 11.57
CA ARG A 102 -10.97 -0.56 10.61
C ARG A 102 -11.62 -1.73 9.89
N LEU A 103 -10.81 -2.69 9.45
CA LEU A 103 -11.32 -3.91 8.82
C LEU A 103 -12.20 -4.71 9.79
N ARG A 104 -11.71 -4.97 11.02
CA ARG A 104 -12.50 -5.70 12.03
C ARG A 104 -13.79 -4.98 12.40
N HIS A 105 -13.75 -3.66 12.56
CA HIS A 105 -14.92 -2.86 12.89
C HIS A 105 -15.96 -2.91 11.76
N THR A 106 -15.51 -2.76 10.51
CA THR A 106 -16.40 -2.87 9.34
C THR A 106 -17.00 -4.28 9.24
N LEU A 107 -16.21 -5.32 9.50
CA LEU A 107 -16.67 -6.71 9.53
C LEU A 107 -17.72 -6.95 10.62
N ALA A 108 -17.48 -6.47 11.84
CA ALA A 108 -18.44 -6.59 12.94
C ALA A 108 -19.76 -5.87 12.63
N ALA A 109 -19.70 -4.71 11.98
CA ALA A 109 -20.87 -3.91 11.62
C ALA A 109 -21.77 -4.56 10.55
N THR A 110 -21.27 -5.50 9.74
CA THR A 110 -22.05 -6.21 8.70
C THR A 110 -23.29 -6.89 9.25
N ARG A 111 -23.23 -7.40 10.48
CA ARG A 111 -24.35 -8.10 11.12
C ARG A 111 -25.55 -7.20 11.41
N ARG A 112 -25.33 -5.88 11.49
CA ARG A 112 -26.34 -4.89 11.88
C ARG A 112 -26.65 -3.89 10.77
N HIS A 113 -25.74 -3.69 9.82
CA HIS A 113 -25.85 -2.64 8.81
C HIS A 113 -25.50 -3.17 7.40
N PRO A 114 -26.47 -3.21 6.46
CA PRO A 114 -26.22 -3.70 5.10
C PRO A 114 -25.22 -2.83 4.33
N THR A 115 -25.14 -1.53 4.66
CA THR A 115 -24.14 -0.62 4.08
C THR A 115 -22.71 -1.00 4.43
N ALA A 116 -22.47 -1.59 5.60
CA ALA A 116 -21.14 -2.11 5.98
C ALA A 116 -20.79 -3.37 5.16
N ALA A 117 -21.77 -4.22 4.87
CA ALA A 117 -21.58 -5.37 3.98
C ALA A 117 -21.24 -4.93 2.55
N LEU A 118 -21.97 -3.95 2.00
CA LEU A 118 -21.66 -3.37 0.69
C LEU A 118 -20.25 -2.77 0.64
N ARG A 119 -19.84 -2.02 1.68
CA ARG A 119 -18.48 -1.45 1.78
C ARG A 119 -17.41 -2.54 1.75
N LEU A 120 -17.63 -3.67 2.42
CA LEU A 120 -16.69 -4.80 2.37
C LEU A 120 -16.69 -5.48 1.01
N LEU A 121 -17.85 -5.71 0.40
CA LEU A 121 -17.95 -6.30 -0.93
C LEU A 121 -17.16 -5.47 -1.96
N VAL A 122 -17.35 -4.15 -1.97
CA VAL A 122 -16.56 -3.23 -2.80
C VAL A 122 -15.08 -3.24 -2.39
N GLY A 123 -14.81 -3.34 -1.09
CA GLY A 123 -13.45 -3.43 -0.53
C GLY A 123 -12.68 -4.71 -0.87
N ILE A 124 -13.33 -5.77 -1.38
CA ILE A 124 -12.65 -7.02 -1.76
C ILE A 124 -11.56 -6.77 -2.79
N VAL A 125 -11.86 -5.97 -3.83
CA VAL A 125 -10.90 -5.68 -4.90
C VAL A 125 -9.61 -5.03 -4.38
N PRO A 126 -9.66 -3.88 -3.66
CA PRO A 126 -8.43 -3.29 -3.12
C PRO A 126 -7.76 -4.15 -2.05
N MET A 127 -8.50 -4.95 -1.26
CA MET A 127 -7.88 -5.93 -0.36
C MET A 127 -7.12 -7.01 -1.12
N ALA A 128 -7.70 -7.55 -2.19
CA ALA A 128 -7.06 -8.55 -3.04
C ALA A 128 -5.78 -8.01 -3.67
N ILE A 129 -5.79 -6.76 -4.16
CA ILE A 129 -4.58 -6.10 -4.68
C ILE A 129 -3.50 -6.02 -3.61
N LEU A 130 -3.82 -5.61 -2.38
CA LEU A 130 -2.84 -5.53 -1.28
C LEU A 130 -2.26 -6.90 -0.88
N VAL A 131 -2.98 -7.99 -1.08
CA VAL A 131 -2.50 -9.37 -0.84
C VAL A 131 -1.70 -9.92 -2.02
N TYR A 132 -2.15 -9.61 -3.25
CA TYR A 132 -1.57 -10.10 -4.50
C TYR A 132 -0.28 -9.37 -4.87
N SER A 133 -0.19 -8.07 -4.64
CA SER A 133 0.99 -7.28 -5.00
C SER A 133 2.29 -7.79 -4.33
N PRO A 134 2.33 -8.10 -3.02
CA PRO A 134 3.50 -8.76 -2.42
C PRO A 134 3.88 -10.07 -3.10
N TRP A 135 2.91 -10.91 -3.46
CA TRP A 135 3.16 -12.15 -4.21
C TRP A 135 3.79 -11.86 -5.57
N ARG A 136 3.25 -10.91 -6.34
CA ARG A 136 3.82 -10.52 -7.64
C ARG A 136 5.23 -9.95 -7.54
N ILE A 137 5.48 -9.11 -6.54
CA ILE A 137 6.81 -8.55 -6.30
C ILE A 137 7.79 -9.70 -6.04
N GLY A 138 7.44 -10.65 -5.18
CA GLY A 138 8.26 -11.81 -4.86
C GLY A 138 8.52 -12.72 -6.07
N GLU A 139 7.48 -13.02 -6.85
CA GLU A 139 7.56 -13.83 -8.08
C GLU A 139 8.59 -13.26 -9.06
N GLN A 140 8.56 -11.95 -9.25
CA GLN A 140 9.41 -11.27 -10.22
C GLN A 140 10.91 -11.26 -9.84
N ILE A 141 11.26 -11.45 -8.56
CA ILE A 141 12.67 -11.53 -8.14
C ILE A 141 13.39 -12.65 -8.88
N LEU A 142 12.80 -13.86 -8.89
CA LEU A 142 13.39 -15.03 -9.55
C LEU A 142 12.82 -15.25 -10.96
N GLY A 143 11.50 -15.08 -11.13
CA GLY A 143 10.85 -15.23 -12.44
C GLY A 143 11.35 -14.22 -13.46
N GLY A 144 11.72 -13.01 -13.02
CA GLY A 144 12.29 -11.98 -13.90
C GLY A 144 13.66 -12.34 -14.46
N LEU A 145 14.40 -13.28 -13.84
CA LEU A 145 15.69 -13.75 -14.38
C LEU A 145 15.51 -14.56 -15.67
N ASP A 146 14.29 -14.98 -16.00
CA ASP A 146 13.97 -15.57 -17.30
C ASP A 146 14.06 -14.48 -18.40
N PRO A 147 14.96 -14.62 -19.39
CA PRO A 147 15.02 -13.68 -20.50
C PRO A 147 13.71 -13.61 -21.30
N ASN A 148 12.89 -14.66 -21.31
CA ASN A 148 11.59 -14.64 -21.99
C ASN A 148 10.58 -13.76 -21.26
N PHE A 149 10.60 -13.77 -19.92
CA PHE A 149 9.75 -12.88 -19.13
C PHE A 149 10.05 -11.41 -19.43
N THR A 150 11.33 -11.07 -19.59
CA THR A 150 11.76 -9.68 -19.79
C THR A 150 11.71 -9.24 -21.25
N ALA A 151 11.75 -10.16 -22.22
CA ALA A 151 11.86 -9.87 -23.65
C ALA A 151 10.82 -8.85 -24.13
N ASN A 152 9.57 -8.94 -23.67
CA ASN A 152 8.47 -8.05 -24.09
C ASN A 152 7.77 -7.39 -22.89
N ALA A 153 8.44 -7.32 -21.74
CA ALA A 153 7.92 -6.61 -20.57
C ALA A 153 7.91 -5.09 -20.81
N TRP A 154 7.09 -4.35 -20.05
CA TRP A 154 6.94 -2.90 -20.21
C TRP A 154 8.25 -2.12 -20.12
N GLY A 155 9.20 -2.53 -19.27
CA GLY A 155 10.54 -1.94 -19.20
C GLY A 155 11.65 -2.80 -19.82
N GLY A 156 11.26 -3.83 -20.58
CA GLY A 156 12.16 -4.77 -21.24
C GLY A 156 13.06 -4.14 -22.31
N PRO A 157 13.98 -4.94 -22.91
CA PRO A 157 14.21 -6.36 -22.67
C PRO A 157 15.14 -6.65 -21.47
N SER A 158 15.51 -5.63 -20.69
CA SER A 158 16.39 -5.81 -19.54
C SER A 158 15.63 -6.21 -18.27
N TYR A 159 16.26 -7.01 -17.41
CA TYR A 159 15.76 -7.30 -16.07
C TYR A 159 15.45 -6.03 -15.28
N LEU A 160 16.41 -5.12 -15.19
CA LEU A 160 16.28 -3.91 -14.37
C LEU A 160 15.12 -3.03 -14.82
N GLY A 161 14.96 -2.85 -16.14
CA GLY A 161 13.86 -2.04 -16.66
C GLY A 161 12.51 -2.71 -16.42
N ALA A 162 12.39 -4.02 -16.67
CA ALA A 162 11.16 -4.76 -16.39
C ALA A 162 10.77 -4.67 -14.90
N MET A 163 11.73 -4.88 -14.00
CA MET A 163 11.50 -4.78 -12.55
C MET A 163 11.10 -3.37 -12.13
N ALA A 164 11.77 -2.33 -12.64
CA ALA A 164 11.43 -0.95 -12.32
C ALA A 164 9.98 -0.62 -12.67
N CYS A 165 9.52 -1.02 -13.86
CA CYS A 165 8.15 -0.80 -14.30
C CYS A 165 7.14 -1.58 -13.44
N HIS A 166 7.35 -2.88 -13.25
CA HIS A 166 6.42 -3.71 -12.49
C HIS A 166 6.35 -3.34 -11.00
N TYR A 167 7.47 -2.95 -10.38
CA TYR A 167 7.47 -2.52 -8.98
C TYR A 167 6.84 -1.14 -8.80
N LEU A 168 6.97 -0.25 -9.79
CA LEU A 168 6.24 1.02 -9.80
C LEU A 168 4.72 0.76 -9.88
N ASP A 169 4.27 -0.11 -10.78
CA ASP A 169 2.86 -0.51 -10.89
C ASP A 169 2.34 -1.07 -9.56
N ALA A 170 3.07 -2.02 -8.97
CA ALA A 170 2.70 -2.61 -7.70
C ALA A 170 2.61 -1.56 -6.58
N ALA A 171 3.59 -0.66 -6.47
CA ALA A 171 3.59 0.40 -5.46
C ALA A 171 2.39 1.36 -5.62
N LEU A 172 2.09 1.78 -6.86
CA LEU A 172 0.96 2.66 -7.16
C LEU A 172 -0.38 1.98 -6.89
N LEU A 173 -0.55 0.72 -7.31
CA LEU A 173 -1.75 -0.07 -7.06
C LEU A 173 -1.98 -0.32 -5.56
N MET A 174 -0.92 -0.61 -4.80
CA MET A 174 -1.00 -0.76 -3.35
C MET A 174 -1.36 0.56 -2.66
N ALA A 175 -0.74 1.67 -3.08
CA ALA A 175 -1.05 2.99 -2.53
C ALA A 175 -2.52 3.40 -2.82
N ALA A 176 -2.98 3.22 -4.06
CA ALA A 176 -4.36 3.47 -4.44
C ALA A 176 -5.34 2.59 -3.66
N SER A 177 -5.04 1.30 -3.51
CA SER A 177 -5.85 0.35 -2.74
C SER A 177 -5.94 0.71 -1.27
N ALA A 178 -4.82 1.10 -0.65
CA ALA A 178 -4.79 1.60 0.72
C ALA A 178 -5.63 2.88 0.88
N GLY A 179 -5.55 3.79 -0.09
CA GLY A 179 -6.38 5.00 -0.15
C GLY A 179 -7.88 4.69 -0.26
N LEU A 180 -8.26 3.78 -1.15
CA LEU A 180 -9.65 3.34 -1.31
C LEU A 180 -10.18 2.67 -0.04
N LEU A 181 -9.41 1.80 0.60
CA LEU A 181 -9.82 1.19 1.88
C LEU A 181 -9.91 2.22 3.00
N ASN A 182 -9.09 3.26 2.99
CA ASN A 182 -9.22 4.39 3.90
C ASN A 182 -10.52 5.20 3.66
N LEU A 183 -11.12 5.15 2.47
CA LEU A 183 -12.42 5.75 2.20
C LEU A 183 -13.59 4.81 2.50
N LEU A 184 -13.43 3.51 2.24
CA LEU A 184 -14.49 2.50 2.34
C LEU A 184 -14.70 1.98 3.76
N LEU A 185 -13.62 1.71 4.50
CA LEU A 185 -13.71 1.06 5.81
C LEU A 185 -14.11 2.05 6.90
N LEU A 186 -14.89 1.58 7.88
CA LEU A 186 -15.27 2.36 9.05
C LEU A 186 -14.02 2.87 9.80
N PRO A 187 -14.10 4.02 10.49
CA PRO A 187 -12.99 4.54 11.29
C PRO A 187 -12.56 3.56 12.39
N ALA A 188 -11.30 3.65 12.79
CA ALA A 188 -10.79 2.92 13.95
C ALA A 188 -11.39 3.50 15.24
N GLU A 189 -11.56 2.67 16.26
CA GLU A 189 -12.03 3.10 17.58
C GLU A 189 -11.15 4.23 18.13
N GLY A 190 -11.77 5.32 18.59
CA GLY A 190 -11.07 6.49 19.14
C GLY A 190 -10.64 7.55 18.11
N ALA A 191 -10.93 7.38 16.82
CA ALA A 191 -10.83 8.46 15.85
C ALA A 191 -11.94 9.50 16.10
N LYS A 192 -11.67 10.51 16.95
CA LYS A 192 -12.57 11.65 17.11
C LYS A 192 -12.83 12.26 15.73
N ILE A 193 -14.10 12.27 15.31
CA ILE A 193 -14.55 13.06 14.18
C ILE A 193 -14.38 14.51 14.63
N ASN A 194 -13.30 15.18 14.21
CA ASN A 194 -13.32 16.63 14.26
C ASN A 194 -14.32 17.06 13.17
N PRO A 195 -15.42 17.74 13.51
CA PRO A 195 -16.26 18.33 12.49
C PRO A 195 -15.42 19.29 11.65
N PRO A 196 -15.70 19.40 10.34
CA PRO A 196 -15.03 20.38 9.50
C PRO A 196 -15.22 21.78 10.12
N ARG A 197 -14.12 22.52 10.22
CA ARG A 197 -14.15 23.97 10.41
C ARG A 197 -14.32 24.63 9.06
#